data_AF-A0A180F0H2-F1
#
_entry.id   AF-A0A180F0H2-F1
#
_cell.length_a   1.000
_cell.length_b   1.000
_cell.length_c   1.000
_cell.angle_alpha   90.00
_cell.angle_beta   90.00
_cell.angle_gamma   90.00
#
_symmetry.space_group_name_H-M   'P 1'
#
loop_
_entity.id
_entity.type
_entity.pdbx_description
1 polymer ?
#
loop_
_entity_poly.entity_id
_entity_poly.type
_entity_poly.pdbx_seq_one_letter_code
_entity_poly.pdbx_strand_id
1 'polypeptide(L)'
;MESGRREELPVALVHNVSLPDQKVYYSSLKELQYSIIKYPTPILLIAGEVVSFENQDARKQKVLITGTSGKDYDHYTNRIHTPLVKIQKIKDNERLQASLKAINTFDWIVFTSRYGVRYFFEALHETQSDIRALAAVRLASVGKTTTAELRNCHIYPDIESETESAEGLINYFSDIQLTKKRILLPRSDKGLKQLSEALENMGNILIDIPVYRNTVNEEAEKTDLSLFQKIIFSSPSGVEAFTQLYGEMPTGIQLIAKGKTTARKLKEYAIPNRV
;
A
#
# COMPACT_ATOMS: atom_id res chain seq x y z
N MET A 1 7.81 -1.93 24.73
CA MET A 1 7.01 -0.70 24.90
C MET A 1 5.96 -0.99 25.95
N GLU A 2 6.25 -0.80 27.23
CA GLU A 2 5.33 -1.20 28.33
C GLU A 2 4.84 -0.01 29.18
N SER A 3 5.09 1.24 28.75
CA SER A 3 4.67 2.44 29.51
C SER A 3 4.16 3.60 28.65
N GLY A 4 3.86 3.34 27.37
CA GLY A 4 3.30 4.35 26.46
C GLY A 4 1.77 4.44 26.57
N ARG A 5 1.19 5.60 26.23
CA ARG A 5 -0.27 5.70 26.05
C ARG A 5 -0.71 4.92 24.80
N ARG A 6 -1.97 4.46 24.80
CA ARG A 6 -2.56 3.69 23.69
C ARG A 6 -2.46 4.47 22.37
N GLU A 7 -2.12 3.78 21.27
CA GLU A 7 -1.99 4.38 19.93
C GLU A 7 -3.26 5.12 19.50
N GLU A 8 -4.43 4.56 19.82
CA GLU A 8 -5.73 5.13 19.45
C GLU A 8 -6.22 6.20 20.43
N LEU A 9 -5.40 6.61 21.41
CA LEU A 9 -5.82 7.62 22.38
C LEU A 9 -6.26 8.91 21.65
N PRO A 10 -7.49 9.39 21.91
CA PRO A 10 -8.02 10.62 21.33
C PRO A 10 -7.20 11.86 21.73
N VAL A 11 -7.00 12.74 20.75
CA VAL A 11 -6.29 14.01 20.91
C VAL A 11 -7.04 15.12 20.18
N ALA A 12 -7.15 16.29 20.82
CA ALA A 12 -7.60 17.54 20.20
C ALA A 12 -6.44 18.54 20.13
N LEU A 13 -6.27 19.17 18.97
CA LEU A 13 -5.36 20.28 18.74
C LEU A 13 -6.19 21.54 18.53
N VAL A 14 -6.06 22.52 19.42
CA VAL A 14 -6.87 23.74 19.40
C VAL A 14 -5.97 24.93 19.07
N HIS A 15 -6.25 25.58 17.94
CA HIS A 15 -5.62 26.82 17.52
C HIS A 15 -6.50 28.02 17.87
N ASN A 16 -5.89 29.14 18.27
CA ASN A 16 -6.58 30.38 18.64
C ASN A 16 -7.69 30.15 19.68
N VAL A 17 -7.33 29.47 20.77
CA VAL A 17 -8.24 29.16 21.89
C VAL A 17 -8.93 30.44 22.35
N SER A 18 -10.26 30.40 22.48
CA SER A 18 -11.11 31.51 22.94
C SER A 18 -11.16 32.74 22.01
N LEU A 19 -10.66 32.64 20.77
CA LEU A 19 -10.81 33.68 19.75
C LEU A 19 -11.91 33.31 18.72
N PRO A 20 -12.49 34.30 18.01
CA PRO A 20 -13.55 34.04 17.01
C PRO A 20 -13.14 33.11 15.86
N ASP A 21 -11.85 32.99 15.58
CA ASP A 21 -11.26 32.15 14.55
C ASP A 21 -10.66 30.84 15.09
N GLN A 22 -11.10 30.40 16.27
CA GLN A 22 -10.69 29.12 16.88
C GLN A 22 -10.89 27.96 15.91
N LYS A 23 -9.88 27.11 15.79
CA LYS A 23 -9.93 25.87 15.01
C LYS A 23 -9.57 24.69 15.89
N VAL A 24 -10.40 23.65 15.88
CA VAL A 24 -10.17 22.41 16.61
C VAL A 24 -9.95 21.28 15.62
N TYR A 25 -8.84 20.55 15.78
CA TYR A 25 -8.52 19.36 14.99
C TYR A 25 -8.54 18.15 15.92
N TYR A 26 -9.46 17.22 15.69
CA TYR A 26 -9.51 15.94 16.39
C TYR A 26 -8.69 14.88 15.65
N SER A 27 -7.92 14.08 16.40
CA SER A 27 -7.04 13.04 15.89
C SER A 27 -6.79 11.96 16.95
N SER A 28 -5.90 11.00 16.69
CA SER A 28 -5.36 10.06 17.69
C SER A 28 -3.83 10.17 17.76
N LEU A 29 -3.22 9.67 18.83
CA LEU A 29 -1.76 9.65 18.97
C LEU A 29 -1.06 9.00 17.75
N LYS A 30 -1.62 7.90 17.25
CA LYS A 30 -1.14 7.20 16.04
C LYS A 30 -1.21 8.08 14.81
N GLU A 31 -2.33 8.79 14.62
CA GLU A 31 -2.50 9.65 13.46
C GLU A 31 -1.56 10.86 13.50
N LEU A 32 -1.35 11.45 14.68
CA LEU A 32 -0.40 12.56 14.87
C LEU A 32 1.03 12.14 14.51
N GLN A 33 1.41 10.90 14.82
CA GLN A 33 2.72 10.35 14.44
C GLN A 33 2.95 10.35 12.92
N TYR A 34 1.89 10.09 12.14
CA TYR A 34 1.94 10.02 10.67
C TYR A 34 1.43 11.29 9.98
N SER A 35 1.01 12.29 10.75
CA SER A 35 0.55 13.56 10.23
C SER A 35 1.73 14.38 9.74
N ILE A 36 1.58 14.97 8.56
CA ILE A 36 2.60 15.84 7.94
C ILE A 36 2.14 17.31 7.97
N ILE A 37 1.00 17.60 8.62
CA ILE A 37 0.43 18.95 8.63
C ILE A 37 1.36 19.92 9.38
N LYS A 38 1.55 21.11 8.79
CA LYS A 38 1.78 22.33 9.56
C LYS A 38 0.45 22.76 10.17
N TYR A 39 0.24 22.41 11.43
CA TYR A 39 -0.87 22.98 12.18
C TYR A 39 -0.65 24.49 12.35
N PRO A 40 -1.70 25.31 12.28
CA PRO A 40 -1.58 26.74 12.55
C PRO A 40 -1.11 26.93 14.00
N THR A 41 -0.08 27.75 14.20
CA THR A 41 0.51 28.00 15.54
C THR A 41 0.04 29.35 16.07
N PRO A 42 -0.12 29.51 17.40
CA PRO A 42 0.08 28.53 18.48
C PRO A 42 -1.04 27.50 18.61
N ILE A 43 -0.77 26.37 19.28
CA ILE A 43 -1.70 25.24 19.44
C ILE A 43 -1.69 24.74 20.89
N LEU A 44 -2.87 24.44 21.43
CA LEU A 44 -3.07 23.67 22.66
C LEU A 44 -3.37 22.21 22.30
N LEU A 45 -2.63 21.27 22.89
CA LEU A 45 -2.87 19.83 22.73
C LEU A 45 -3.56 19.26 23.96
N ILE A 46 -4.74 18.66 23.78
CA ILE A 46 -5.50 17.96 24.82
C ILE A 46 -5.52 16.48 24.46
N ALA A 47 -5.00 15.61 25.34
CA ALA A 47 -4.93 14.16 25.09
C ALA A 47 -5.60 13.36 26.20
N GLY A 48 -6.65 12.61 25.85
CA GLY A 48 -7.40 11.78 26.79
C GLY A 48 -8.80 11.43 26.29
N GLU A 49 -9.44 10.46 26.95
CA GLU A 49 -10.81 10.02 26.63
C GLU A 49 -11.84 11.15 26.73
N VAL A 50 -11.54 12.22 27.48
CA VAL A 50 -12.40 13.41 27.58
C VAL A 50 -12.65 14.05 26.20
N VAL A 51 -11.68 13.97 25.28
CA VAL A 51 -11.80 14.49 23.91
C VAL A 51 -12.97 13.80 23.19
N SER A 52 -13.19 12.52 23.45
CA SER A 52 -14.28 11.71 22.88
C SER A 52 -15.68 12.25 23.20
N PHE A 53 -15.84 12.99 24.31
CA PHE A 53 -17.13 13.53 24.75
C PHE A 53 -17.51 14.80 23.98
N GLU A 54 -16.53 15.61 23.60
CA GLU A 54 -16.70 16.73 22.66
C GLU A 54 -16.83 16.23 21.22
N ASN A 55 -16.36 15.02 20.96
CA ASN A 55 -16.25 14.36 19.67
C ASN A 55 -17.59 13.95 19.02
N GLN A 56 -18.70 14.59 19.37
CA GLN A 56 -19.89 14.53 18.51
C GLN A 56 -19.58 15.05 17.09
N ASP A 57 -18.57 15.91 16.94
CA ASP A 57 -18.06 16.35 15.64
C ASP A 57 -17.12 15.36 14.92
N ALA A 58 -16.51 14.34 15.55
CA ALA A 58 -15.87 13.25 14.79
C ALA A 58 -16.87 12.52 13.89
N ARG A 59 -18.16 12.47 14.26
CA ARG A 59 -19.21 11.93 13.39
C ARG A 59 -19.40 12.77 12.11
N LYS A 60 -18.98 14.04 12.12
CA LYS A 60 -19.00 14.95 10.97
C LYS A 60 -17.68 14.99 10.18
N GLN A 61 -16.61 14.39 10.71
CA GLN A 61 -15.32 14.35 10.01
C GLN A 61 -15.38 13.46 8.78
N LYS A 62 -15.51 14.11 7.62
CA LYS A 62 -15.46 13.42 6.33
C LYS A 62 -14.01 13.08 6.01
N VAL A 63 -13.74 11.79 5.80
CA VAL A 63 -12.40 11.28 5.50
C VAL A 63 -12.35 10.77 4.06
N LEU A 64 -11.40 11.29 3.28
CA LEU A 64 -11.13 10.81 1.93
C LEU A 64 -10.04 9.74 1.98
N ILE A 65 -10.32 8.57 1.42
CA ILE A 65 -9.37 7.48 1.27
C ILE A 65 -9.01 7.38 -0.21
N THR A 66 -7.72 7.46 -0.54
CA THR A 66 -7.25 7.54 -1.94
C THR A 66 -6.61 6.25 -2.46
N GLY A 67 -6.38 5.27 -1.58
CA GLY A 67 -5.73 4.00 -1.89
C GLY A 67 -6.58 3.05 -2.74
N THR A 68 -5.99 1.93 -3.15
CA THR A 68 -6.69 0.89 -3.95
C THR A 68 -7.68 0.05 -3.14
N SER A 69 -7.66 0.16 -1.81
CA SER A 69 -8.58 -0.54 -0.89
C SER A 69 -9.11 0.42 0.17
N GLY A 70 -10.42 0.44 0.35
CA GLY A 70 -11.10 1.18 1.41
C GLY A 70 -11.33 0.40 2.70
N LYS A 71 -11.27 -0.94 2.66
CA LYS A 71 -11.67 -1.84 3.77
C LYS A 71 -10.87 -1.63 5.06
N ASP A 72 -9.58 -1.31 4.95
CA ASP A 72 -8.71 -1.06 6.11
C ASP A 72 -9.16 0.16 6.96
N TYR A 73 -10.10 0.95 6.43
CA TYR A 73 -10.58 2.20 7.02
C TYR A 73 -12.05 2.13 7.43
N ASP A 74 -12.60 0.92 7.58
CA ASP A 74 -14.01 0.72 7.93
C ASP A 74 -14.39 1.28 9.32
N HIS A 75 -13.39 1.52 10.18
CA HIS A 75 -13.54 2.19 11.48
C HIS A 75 -13.88 3.69 11.37
N TYR A 76 -13.68 4.32 10.21
CA TYR A 76 -14.15 5.69 9.98
C TYR A 76 -15.63 5.70 9.62
N THR A 77 -16.44 6.40 10.43
CA THR A 77 -17.90 6.48 10.28
C THR A 77 -18.34 7.29 9.05
N ASN A 78 -17.65 8.39 8.72
CA ASN A 78 -17.99 9.25 7.58
C ASN A 78 -16.84 9.28 6.57
N ARG A 79 -16.74 8.22 5.75
CA ARG A 79 -15.65 8.05 4.78
C ARG A 79 -16.16 8.05 3.34
N ILE A 80 -15.36 8.62 2.43
CA ILE A 80 -15.49 8.40 0.99
C ILE A 80 -14.21 7.74 0.50
N HIS A 81 -14.38 6.64 -0.22
CA HIS A 81 -13.28 5.96 -0.89
C HIS A 81 -13.27 6.35 -2.36
N THR A 82 -12.26 7.11 -2.76
CA THR A 82 -12.01 7.50 -4.16
C THR A 82 -10.67 6.93 -4.58
N PRO A 83 -10.61 5.73 -5.16
CA PRO A 83 -9.34 5.12 -5.57
C PRO A 83 -8.68 5.96 -6.66
N LEU A 84 -7.56 6.62 -6.34
CA LEU A 84 -6.83 7.46 -7.29
C LEU A 84 -5.79 6.67 -8.10
N VAL A 85 -5.50 5.44 -7.67
CA VAL A 85 -4.61 4.52 -8.37
C VAL A 85 -5.45 3.36 -8.90
N LYS A 86 -5.28 3.04 -10.18
CA LYS A 86 -5.84 1.86 -10.82
C LYS A 86 -4.72 0.85 -11.01
N ILE A 87 -5.01 -0.40 -10.71
CA ILE A 87 -4.10 -1.50 -10.99
C ILE A 87 -4.54 -2.12 -12.31
N GLN A 88 -3.63 -2.18 -13.27
CA GLN A 88 -3.92 -2.67 -14.60
C GLN A 88 -3.01 -3.86 -14.93
N LYS A 89 -3.62 -4.92 -15.44
CA LYS A 89 -2.92 -6.03 -16.06
C LYS A 89 -2.11 -5.53 -17.27
N ILE A 90 -0.89 -6.03 -17.43
CA ILE A 90 -0.15 -5.85 -18.67
C ILE A 90 -0.73 -6.83 -19.70
N LYS A 91 -1.45 -6.29 -20.68
CA LYS A 91 -2.04 -7.04 -21.79
C LYS A 91 -0.95 -7.54 -22.74
N ASP A 92 -1.28 -8.58 -23.51
CA ASP A 92 -0.43 -9.12 -24.58
C ASP A 92 1.00 -9.44 -24.11
N ASN A 93 1.12 -9.93 -22.88
CA ASN A 93 2.41 -10.21 -22.25
C ASN A 93 3.00 -11.54 -22.75
N GLU A 94 3.58 -11.53 -23.95
CA GLU A 94 4.15 -12.72 -24.60
C GLU A 94 5.17 -13.45 -23.73
N ARG A 95 5.96 -12.71 -22.94
CA ARG A 95 6.94 -13.30 -22.01
C ARG A 95 6.25 -14.10 -20.91
N LEU A 96 5.16 -13.59 -20.34
CA LEU A 96 4.35 -14.34 -19.38
C LEU A 96 3.72 -15.56 -20.04
N GLN A 97 3.13 -15.39 -21.23
CA GLN A 97 2.50 -16.48 -21.98
C GLN A 97 3.49 -17.62 -22.29
N ALA A 98 4.70 -17.30 -22.72
CA ALA A 98 5.77 -18.29 -22.94
C ALA A 98 6.19 -18.98 -21.64
N SER A 99 6.27 -18.23 -20.53
CA SER A 99 6.61 -18.77 -19.21
C SER A 99 5.53 -19.71 -18.68
N LEU A 100 4.25 -19.40 -18.90
CA LEU A 100 3.13 -20.27 -18.53
C LEU A 100 3.13 -21.59 -19.33
N LYS A 101 3.47 -21.55 -20.62
CA LYS A 101 3.64 -22.78 -21.43
C LYS A 101 4.79 -23.66 -20.95
N ALA A 102 5.84 -23.06 -20.40
CA ALA A 102 7.00 -23.74 -19.85
C ALA A 102 6.98 -23.79 -18.30
N ILE A 103 5.80 -23.73 -17.68
CA ILE A 103 5.69 -23.51 -16.22
C ILE A 103 6.33 -24.64 -15.41
N ASN A 104 6.31 -25.86 -15.93
CA ASN A 104 6.95 -27.04 -15.33
C ASN A 104 8.49 -26.99 -15.34
N THR A 105 9.10 -26.01 -16.02
CA THR A 105 10.55 -25.81 -16.04
C THR A 105 11.05 -24.92 -14.91
N PHE A 106 10.15 -24.33 -14.13
CA PHE A 106 10.50 -23.50 -12.98
C PHE A 106 10.54 -24.34 -11.72
N ASP A 107 11.55 -24.11 -10.89
CA ASP A 107 11.61 -24.68 -9.54
C ASP A 107 10.74 -23.85 -8.57
N TRP A 108 10.67 -22.53 -8.81
CA TRP A 108 9.98 -21.58 -7.94
C TRP A 108 9.19 -20.53 -8.71
N ILE A 109 8.06 -20.10 -8.14
CA ILE A 109 7.40 -18.83 -8.45
C ILE A 109 7.36 -18.00 -7.17
N VAL A 110 7.86 -16.77 -7.26
CA VAL A 110 7.94 -15.87 -6.11
C VAL A 110 6.99 -14.70 -6.33
N PHE A 111 6.03 -14.53 -5.42
CA PHE A 111 5.05 -13.45 -5.47
C PHE A 111 5.34 -12.39 -4.40
N THR A 112 5.53 -11.15 -4.86
CA THR A 112 5.80 -9.99 -4.00
C THR A 112 4.58 -9.08 -3.79
N SER A 113 3.42 -9.50 -4.27
CA SER A 113 2.17 -8.74 -4.19
C SER A 113 0.99 -9.63 -4.54
N ARG A 114 -0.15 -9.40 -3.86
CA ARG A 114 -1.45 -10.00 -4.25
C ARG A 114 -1.80 -9.76 -5.72
N TYR A 115 -1.39 -8.63 -6.31
CA TYR A 115 -1.68 -8.36 -7.71
C TYR A 115 -0.82 -9.21 -8.65
N GLY A 116 0.41 -9.55 -8.25
CA GLY A 116 1.25 -10.51 -8.98
C GLY A 116 0.56 -11.87 -9.04
N VAL A 117 0.00 -12.34 -7.92
CA VAL A 117 -0.80 -13.56 -7.84
C VAL A 117 -2.01 -13.47 -8.76
N ARG A 118 -2.86 -12.47 -8.55
CA ARG A 118 -4.12 -12.30 -9.30
C ARG A 118 -3.91 -12.35 -10.81
N TYR A 119 -3.01 -11.53 -11.35
CA TYR A 119 -2.82 -11.45 -12.80
C TYR A 119 -2.02 -12.61 -13.38
N PHE A 120 -1.19 -13.28 -12.57
CA PHE A 120 -0.59 -14.55 -12.96
C PHE A 120 -1.66 -15.64 -13.14
N PHE A 121 -2.55 -15.83 -12.17
CA PHE A 121 -3.62 -16.83 -12.27
C PHE A 121 -4.68 -16.48 -13.31
N GLU A 122 -4.97 -15.19 -13.50
CA GLU A 122 -5.81 -14.73 -14.61
C GLU A 122 -5.20 -15.12 -15.97
N ALA A 123 -3.90 -14.90 -16.16
CA ALA A 123 -3.20 -15.30 -17.38
C ALA A 123 -3.12 -16.84 -17.54
N LEU A 124 -2.90 -17.58 -16.44
CA LEU A 124 -2.94 -19.05 -16.44
C LEU A 124 -4.31 -19.55 -16.93
N HIS A 125 -5.39 -18.96 -16.44
CA HIS A 125 -6.75 -19.30 -16.86
C HIS A 125 -7.01 -18.96 -18.33
N GLU A 126 -6.58 -17.78 -18.81
CA GLU A 126 -6.70 -17.39 -20.22
C GLU A 126 -5.96 -18.33 -21.17
N THR A 127 -4.85 -18.94 -20.73
CA THR A 127 -4.15 -19.99 -21.50
C THR A 127 -4.82 -21.36 -21.47
N GLN A 128 -5.96 -21.49 -20.79
CA GLN A 128 -6.62 -22.78 -20.52
C GLN A 128 -5.69 -23.79 -19.81
N SER A 129 -4.69 -23.30 -19.07
CA SER A 129 -3.78 -24.14 -18.31
C SER A 129 -4.44 -24.55 -17.00
N ASP A 130 -4.39 -25.84 -16.70
CA ASP A 130 -4.88 -26.38 -15.45
C ASP A 130 -3.91 -26.06 -14.29
N ILE A 131 -4.45 -25.83 -13.10
CA ILE A 131 -3.67 -25.54 -11.89
C ILE A 131 -2.68 -26.68 -11.54
N ARG A 132 -2.98 -27.92 -11.96
CA ARG A 132 -2.10 -29.08 -11.87
C ARG A 132 -0.76 -28.89 -12.59
N ALA A 133 -0.66 -27.95 -13.54
CA ALA A 133 0.60 -27.60 -14.18
C ALA A 133 1.63 -27.03 -13.18
N LEU A 134 1.18 -26.53 -12.02
CA LEU A 134 2.04 -26.03 -10.94
C LEU A 134 2.51 -27.12 -9.98
N ALA A 135 2.11 -28.39 -10.16
CA ALA A 135 2.36 -29.46 -9.17
C ALA A 135 3.85 -29.71 -8.85
N ALA A 136 4.75 -29.40 -9.78
CA ALA A 136 6.20 -29.55 -9.60
C ALA A 136 6.89 -28.26 -9.13
N VAL A 137 6.15 -27.15 -9.01
CA VAL A 137 6.70 -25.82 -8.79
C VAL A 137 6.41 -25.36 -7.37
N ARG A 138 7.43 -24.88 -6.66
CA ARG A 138 7.26 -24.31 -5.32
C ARG A 138 6.85 -22.85 -5.39
N LEU A 139 6.08 -22.40 -4.42
CA LEU A 139 5.52 -21.06 -4.37
C LEU A 139 5.96 -20.32 -3.12
N ALA A 140 6.45 -19.10 -3.32
CA ALA A 140 6.82 -18.19 -2.24
C ALA A 140 5.94 -16.94 -2.27
N SER A 141 5.51 -16.48 -1.11
CA SER A 141 4.76 -15.25 -0.95
C SER A 141 5.43 -14.31 0.04
N VAL A 142 5.52 -13.03 -0.32
CA VAL A 142 6.19 -12.01 0.52
C VAL A 142 5.44 -11.69 1.81
N GLY A 143 4.19 -12.10 2.00
CA GLY A 143 3.46 -11.83 3.24
C GLY A 143 1.98 -12.14 3.17
N LYS A 144 1.28 -11.97 4.30
CA LYS A 144 -0.10 -12.43 4.55
C LYS A 144 -1.11 -12.04 3.48
N THR A 145 -1.04 -10.82 2.95
CA THR A 145 -1.98 -10.36 1.91
C THR A 145 -1.77 -11.07 0.58
N THR A 146 -0.52 -11.42 0.26
CA THR A 146 -0.17 -12.21 -0.94
C THR A 146 -0.58 -13.66 -0.74
N THR A 147 -0.34 -14.24 0.45
CA THR A 147 -0.80 -15.58 0.81
C THR A 147 -2.32 -15.70 0.78
N ALA A 148 -3.04 -14.71 1.28
CA ALA A 148 -4.50 -14.69 1.23
C ALA A 148 -5.01 -14.72 -0.21
N GLU A 149 -4.35 -14.04 -1.14
CA GLU A 149 -4.71 -14.10 -2.56
C GLU A 149 -4.41 -15.47 -3.17
N LEU A 150 -3.28 -16.11 -2.83
CA LEU A 150 -3.00 -17.49 -3.24
C LEU A 150 -4.07 -18.46 -2.74
N ARG A 151 -4.54 -18.29 -1.50
CA ARG A 151 -5.62 -19.08 -0.93
C ARG A 151 -6.96 -18.87 -1.63
N ASN A 152 -7.24 -17.65 -2.11
CA ASN A 152 -8.41 -17.39 -2.96
C ASN A 152 -8.33 -18.16 -4.29
N CYS A 153 -7.12 -18.48 -4.75
CA CYS A 153 -6.87 -19.38 -5.89
C CYS A 153 -6.74 -20.86 -5.47
N HIS A 154 -7.16 -21.22 -4.25
CA HIS A 154 -7.08 -22.57 -3.67
C HIS A 154 -5.65 -23.15 -3.57
N ILE A 155 -4.65 -22.28 -3.45
CA ILE A 155 -3.24 -22.66 -3.32
C ILE A 155 -2.67 -22.18 -1.98
N TYR A 156 -1.88 -23.04 -1.36
CA TYR A 156 -1.05 -22.68 -0.21
C TYR A 156 0.40 -22.55 -0.68
N PRO A 157 1.09 -21.43 -0.38
CA PRO A 157 2.51 -21.31 -0.69
C PRO A 157 3.34 -22.26 0.17
N ASP A 158 4.45 -22.76 -0.38
CA ASP A 158 5.47 -23.51 0.36
C ASP A 158 6.17 -22.62 1.41
N ILE A 159 6.28 -21.32 1.14
CA ILE A 159 6.87 -20.35 2.08
C ILE A 159 6.12 -19.02 2.06
N GLU A 160 5.84 -18.51 3.26
CA GLU A 160 5.46 -17.13 3.51
C GLU A 160 6.62 -16.43 4.25
N SER A 161 7.02 -15.25 3.79
CA SER A 161 8.05 -14.45 4.46
C SER A 161 7.61 -14.03 5.86
N GLU A 162 8.40 -14.38 6.88
CA GLU A 162 8.07 -14.08 8.28
C GLU A 162 8.03 -12.56 8.57
N THR A 163 8.85 -11.78 7.87
CA THR A 163 8.95 -10.32 8.06
C THR A 163 8.01 -9.53 7.15
N GLU A 164 7.15 -10.21 6.38
CA GLU A 164 6.31 -9.63 5.34
C GLU A 164 7.10 -8.73 4.34
N SER A 165 8.37 -9.07 4.07
CA SER A 165 9.28 -8.25 3.28
C SER A 165 10.12 -9.05 2.28
N ALA A 166 10.69 -8.33 1.30
CA ALA A 166 11.61 -8.91 0.33
C ALA A 166 12.88 -9.44 1.01
N GLU A 167 13.38 -8.73 2.03
CA GLU A 167 14.51 -9.18 2.85
C GLU A 167 14.22 -10.50 3.55
N GLY A 168 13.00 -10.72 4.05
CA GLY A 168 12.64 -12.00 4.67
C GLY A 168 12.69 -13.17 3.67
N LEU A 169 12.27 -12.95 2.42
CA LEU A 169 12.43 -13.96 1.35
C LEU A 169 13.90 -14.18 1.01
N ILE A 170 14.70 -13.12 0.93
CA ILE A 170 16.14 -13.21 0.66
C ILE A 170 16.83 -14.03 1.75
N ASN A 171 16.54 -13.75 3.02
CA ASN A 171 17.12 -14.48 4.15
C ASN A 171 16.75 -15.96 4.08
N TYR A 172 15.46 -16.27 3.87
CA TYR A 172 15.01 -17.66 3.73
C TYR A 172 15.73 -18.40 2.60
N PHE A 173 15.83 -17.79 1.40
CA PHE A 173 16.51 -18.43 0.27
C PHE A 173 18.02 -18.57 0.48
N SER A 174 18.64 -17.63 1.19
CA SER A 174 20.03 -17.72 1.63
C SER A 174 20.24 -18.88 2.61
N ASP A 175 19.35 -19.03 3.59
CA ASP A 175 19.45 -20.05 4.64
C ASP A 175 19.35 -21.47 4.08
N ILE A 176 18.48 -21.67 3.08
CA ILE A 176 18.38 -22.95 2.36
C ILE A 176 19.44 -23.11 1.26
N GLN A 177 20.35 -22.13 1.11
CA GLN A 177 21.41 -22.09 0.10
C GLN A 177 20.87 -22.30 -1.33
N LEU A 178 19.77 -21.61 -1.65
CA LEU A 178 19.11 -21.75 -2.95
C LEU A 178 20.03 -21.29 -4.08
N THR A 179 20.44 -22.23 -4.93
CA THR A 179 21.28 -21.94 -6.10
C THR A 179 20.91 -22.81 -7.29
N LYS A 180 21.28 -22.37 -8.50
CA LYS A 180 21.04 -23.07 -9.78
C LYS A 180 19.56 -23.41 -10.03
N LYS A 181 18.63 -22.66 -9.43
CA LYS A 181 17.19 -22.84 -9.65
C LYS A 181 16.66 -21.87 -10.70
N ARG A 182 15.62 -22.29 -11.41
CA ARG A 182 14.84 -21.45 -12.33
C ARG A 182 13.67 -20.84 -11.57
N ILE A 183 13.67 -19.51 -11.46
CA ILE A 183 12.71 -18.78 -10.64
C ILE A 183 11.90 -17.84 -11.54
N LEU A 184 10.58 -17.95 -11.50
CA LEU A 184 9.67 -16.98 -12.11
C LEU A 184 9.29 -15.91 -11.07
N LEU A 185 9.39 -14.64 -11.44
CA LEU A 185 9.05 -13.52 -10.56
C LEU A 185 7.98 -12.62 -11.24
N PRO A 186 6.68 -12.94 -11.06
CA PRO A 186 5.59 -12.08 -11.52
C PRO A 186 5.41 -10.88 -10.57
N ARG A 187 5.67 -9.66 -11.05
CA ARG A 187 5.64 -8.45 -10.20
C ARG A 187 5.08 -7.21 -10.90
N SER A 188 5.10 -6.06 -10.22
CA SER A 188 4.80 -4.76 -10.85
C SER A 188 5.93 -4.33 -11.79
N ASP A 189 5.59 -3.52 -12.78
CA ASP A 189 6.53 -2.80 -13.64
C ASP A 189 7.57 -1.96 -12.86
N LYS A 190 7.16 -1.37 -11.73
CA LYS A 190 7.99 -0.53 -10.85
C LYS A 190 8.51 -1.22 -9.58
N GLY A 191 8.42 -2.54 -9.49
CA GLY A 191 8.92 -3.29 -8.32
C GLY A 191 10.43 -3.09 -8.10
N LEU A 192 10.84 -3.08 -6.82
CA LEU A 192 12.24 -2.92 -6.43
C LEU A 192 13.09 -4.11 -6.92
N LYS A 193 14.29 -3.83 -7.42
CA LYS A 193 15.22 -4.84 -7.94
C LYS A 193 15.98 -5.62 -6.87
N GLN A 194 15.87 -5.23 -5.61
CA GLN A 194 16.61 -5.85 -4.50
C GLN A 194 16.42 -7.38 -4.44
N LEU A 195 15.17 -7.87 -4.59
CA LEU A 195 14.90 -9.30 -4.58
C LEU A 195 15.44 -10.00 -5.82
N SER A 196 15.29 -9.40 -7.01
CA SER A 196 15.78 -9.98 -8.25
C SER A 196 17.30 -10.12 -8.24
N GLU A 197 17.99 -9.04 -7.87
CA GLU A 197 19.46 -8.99 -7.80
C GLU A 197 20.00 -9.98 -6.75
N ALA A 198 19.35 -10.07 -5.58
CA ALA A 198 19.76 -11.03 -4.56
C ALA A 198 19.63 -12.48 -5.02
N LEU A 199 18.51 -12.85 -5.67
CA LEU A 199 18.29 -14.21 -6.18
C LEU A 199 19.28 -14.57 -7.30
N GLU A 200 19.58 -13.63 -8.20
CA GLU A 200 20.58 -13.80 -9.25
C GLU A 200 21.99 -13.95 -8.66
N ASN A 201 22.35 -13.14 -7.66
CA ASN A 201 23.64 -13.22 -6.97
C ASN A 201 23.86 -14.54 -6.21
N MET A 202 22.77 -15.22 -5.82
CA MET A 202 22.83 -16.59 -5.27
C MET A 202 23.08 -17.67 -6.36
N GLY A 203 23.20 -17.28 -7.63
CA GLY A 203 23.46 -18.17 -8.76
C GLY A 203 22.20 -18.82 -9.35
N ASN A 204 21.03 -18.21 -9.17
CA ASN A 204 19.77 -18.67 -9.76
C ASN A 204 19.53 -18.03 -11.13
N ILE A 205 18.69 -18.68 -11.95
CA ILE A 205 18.23 -18.18 -13.23
C ILE A 205 16.88 -17.52 -13.00
N LEU A 206 16.83 -16.19 -13.03
CA LEU A 206 15.63 -15.44 -12.78
C LEU A 206 14.92 -15.02 -14.08
N ILE A 207 13.61 -15.26 -14.12
CA ILE A 207 12.72 -14.78 -15.16
C ILE A 207 11.84 -13.71 -14.50
N ASP A 208 12.34 -12.47 -14.46
CA ASP A 208 11.61 -11.31 -13.95
C ASP A 208 10.64 -10.78 -15.01
N ILE A 209 9.33 -10.84 -14.70
CA ILE A 209 8.25 -10.45 -15.60
C ILE A 209 7.30 -9.48 -14.90
N PRO A 210 7.18 -8.24 -15.40
CA PRO A 210 6.11 -7.37 -14.96
C PRO A 210 4.78 -7.89 -15.49
N VAL A 211 3.81 -8.15 -14.61
CA VAL A 211 2.46 -8.64 -14.97
C VAL A 211 1.37 -7.61 -14.74
N TYR A 212 1.69 -6.54 -14.01
CA TYR A 212 0.79 -5.42 -13.78
C TYR A 212 1.53 -4.10 -13.65
N ARG A 213 0.79 -3.00 -13.76
CA ARG A 213 1.26 -1.64 -13.54
C ARG A 213 0.28 -0.86 -12.69
N ASN A 214 0.83 0.10 -11.95
CA ASN A 214 0.04 1.09 -11.22
C ASN A 214 -0.12 2.32 -12.12
N THR A 215 -1.35 2.67 -12.48
CA THR A 215 -1.66 3.88 -13.24
C THR A 215 -2.52 4.81 -12.41
N VAL A 216 -2.58 6.09 -12.80
CA VAL A 216 -3.59 7.00 -12.27
C VAL A 216 -4.97 6.51 -12.70
N ASN A 217 -5.95 6.65 -11.81
CA ASN A 217 -7.34 6.41 -12.12
C ASN A 217 -7.97 7.71 -12.64
N GLU A 218 -7.86 7.98 -13.94
CA GLU A 218 -8.43 9.18 -14.57
C GLU A 218 -9.96 9.20 -14.55
N GLU A 219 -10.58 8.02 -14.41
CA GLU A 219 -12.03 7.85 -14.25
C GLU A 219 -12.50 8.13 -12.81
N ALA A 220 -11.59 8.42 -11.87
CA ALA A 220 -11.97 8.72 -10.49
C ALA A 220 -12.80 10.01 -10.43
N GLU A 221 -14.03 9.90 -9.91
CA GLU A 221 -14.87 11.08 -9.65
C GLU A 221 -14.17 11.98 -8.62
N LYS A 222 -13.72 13.14 -9.09
CA LYS A 222 -13.10 14.14 -8.21
C LYS A 222 -14.14 14.66 -7.25
N THR A 223 -13.87 14.48 -5.96
CA THR A 223 -14.73 14.98 -4.90
C THR A 223 -14.26 16.37 -4.49
N ASP A 224 -15.20 17.25 -4.14
CA ASP A 224 -14.86 18.53 -3.54
C ASP A 224 -14.08 18.32 -2.23
N LEU A 225 -12.81 18.74 -2.24
CA LEU A 225 -11.90 18.58 -1.11
C LEU A 225 -12.34 19.40 0.10
N SER A 226 -13.11 20.48 -0.08
CA SER A 226 -13.60 21.34 1.02
C SER A 226 -14.49 20.58 2.02
N LEU A 227 -15.06 19.44 1.58
CA LEU A 227 -15.91 18.59 2.40
C LEU A 227 -15.10 17.74 3.40
N PHE A 228 -13.79 17.59 3.18
CA PHE A 228 -12.96 16.65 3.92
C PHE A 228 -12.06 17.35 4.92
N GLN A 229 -12.01 16.79 6.12
CA GLN A 229 -11.05 17.22 7.14
C GLN A 229 -9.76 16.39 7.11
N LYS A 230 -9.80 15.22 6.46
CA LYS A 230 -8.69 14.27 6.44
C LYS A 230 -8.61 13.56 5.07
N ILE A 231 -7.41 13.41 4.56
CA ILE A 231 -7.09 12.61 3.37
C ILE A 231 -6.03 11.58 3.75
N ILE A 232 -6.30 10.31 3.47
CA ILE A 232 -5.41 9.20 3.79
C ILE A 232 -4.79 8.65 2.53
N PHE A 233 -3.46 8.65 2.48
CA PHE A 233 -2.62 8.07 1.44
C PHE A 233 -2.04 6.74 1.90
N SER A 234 -2.31 5.67 1.16
CA SER A 234 -1.82 4.33 1.50
C SER A 234 -0.52 3.94 0.79
N SER A 235 -0.06 4.74 -0.19
CA SER A 235 1.14 4.43 -0.99
C SER A 235 1.71 5.70 -1.64
N PRO A 236 3.02 5.71 -1.99
CA PRO A 236 3.64 6.81 -2.75
C PRO A 236 2.93 7.10 -4.08
N SER A 237 2.52 6.07 -4.82
CA SER A 237 1.78 6.24 -6.08
C SER A 237 0.42 6.93 -5.88
N GLY A 238 -0.20 6.78 -4.70
CA GLY A 238 -1.44 7.49 -4.38
C GLY A 238 -1.24 8.98 -4.18
N VAL A 239 -0.08 9.39 -3.64
CA VAL A 239 0.31 10.80 -3.52
C VAL A 239 0.52 11.41 -4.90
N GLU A 240 1.30 10.72 -5.75
CA GLU A 240 1.56 11.16 -7.13
C GLU A 240 0.28 11.28 -7.95
N ALA A 241 -0.60 10.26 -7.87
CA ALA A 241 -1.88 10.26 -8.55
C ALA A 241 -2.79 11.40 -8.05
N PHE A 242 -2.79 11.68 -6.75
CA PHE A 242 -3.53 12.80 -6.19
C PHE A 242 -3.05 14.13 -6.76
N THR A 243 -1.75 14.39 -6.77
CA THR A 243 -1.20 15.62 -7.36
C THR A 243 -1.53 15.72 -8.84
N GLN A 244 -1.48 14.64 -9.60
CA GLN A 244 -1.85 14.66 -11.03
C GLN A 244 -3.34 14.98 -11.24
N LEU A 245 -4.23 14.47 -10.38
CA LEU A 245 -5.67 14.67 -10.52
C LEU A 245 -6.15 15.99 -9.90
N TYR A 246 -5.64 16.40 -8.75
CA TYR A 246 -6.09 17.57 -7.99
C TYR A 246 -5.15 18.79 -8.12
N GLY A 247 -4.02 18.65 -8.81
CA GLY A 247 -3.04 19.72 -9.03
C GLY A 247 -2.04 19.84 -7.89
N GLU A 248 -2.47 20.33 -6.73
CA GLU A 248 -1.60 20.56 -5.57
C GLU A 248 -2.17 19.89 -4.30
N MET A 249 -1.32 19.75 -3.27
CA MET A 249 -1.76 19.27 -1.96
C MET A 249 -2.62 20.34 -1.28
N PRO A 250 -3.83 20.00 -0.80
CA PRO A 250 -4.72 20.98 -0.19
C PRO A 250 -4.16 21.50 1.13
N THR A 251 -4.39 22.79 1.39
CA THR A 251 -4.07 23.41 2.67
C THR A 251 -5.28 23.33 3.62
N GLY A 252 -5.03 23.30 4.93
CA GLY A 252 -6.09 23.23 5.94
C GLY A 252 -6.75 21.85 6.13
N ILE A 253 -6.32 20.83 5.38
CA ILE A 253 -6.80 19.44 5.48
C ILE A 253 -5.71 18.53 6.07
N GLN A 254 -6.08 17.59 6.94
CA GLN A 254 -5.15 16.62 7.51
C GLN A 254 -4.72 15.56 6.50
N LEU A 255 -3.46 15.60 6.08
CA LEU A 255 -2.88 14.57 5.21
C LEU A 255 -2.19 13.49 6.07
N ILE A 256 -2.62 12.24 5.91
CA ILE A 256 -2.10 11.07 6.61
C ILE A 256 -1.42 10.13 5.63
N ALA A 257 -0.21 9.69 5.96
CA ALA A 257 0.54 8.71 5.17
C ALA A 257 0.67 7.36 5.88
N LYS A 258 0.26 6.27 5.22
CA LYS A 258 0.50 4.90 5.70
C LYS A 258 1.95 4.52 5.41
N GLY A 259 2.80 4.59 6.43
CA GLY A 259 4.20 4.14 6.39
C GLY A 259 5.21 5.21 5.97
N LYS A 260 6.49 4.94 6.27
CA LYS A 260 7.62 5.88 6.11
C LYS A 260 7.83 6.31 4.65
N THR A 261 7.68 5.39 3.70
CA THR A 261 7.87 5.66 2.26
C THR A 261 6.79 6.61 1.72
N THR A 262 5.53 6.35 2.05
CA THR A 262 4.41 7.25 1.72
C THR A 262 4.59 8.61 2.38
N ALA A 263 5.04 8.65 3.64
CA ALA A 263 5.26 9.91 4.35
C ALA A 263 6.38 10.75 3.72
N ARG A 264 7.48 10.12 3.28
CA ARG A 264 8.55 10.79 2.54
C ARG A 264 8.03 11.40 1.24
N LYS A 265 7.31 10.62 0.44
CA LYS A 265 6.71 11.09 -0.82
C LYS A 265 5.73 12.24 -0.56
N LEU A 266 4.87 12.14 0.45
CA LEU A 266 3.93 13.20 0.79
C LEU A 266 4.64 14.49 1.23
N LYS A 267 5.78 14.42 1.93
CA LYS A 267 6.62 15.59 2.25
C LYS A 267 7.19 16.27 1.00
N GLU A 268 7.64 15.50 0.01
CA GLU A 268 8.17 16.04 -1.25
C GLU A 268 7.15 16.93 -1.97
N TYR A 269 5.85 16.59 -1.89
CA TYR A 269 4.77 17.35 -2.54
C TYR A 269 4.09 18.38 -1.63
N ALA A 270 4.19 18.23 -0.30
CA ALA A 270 3.58 19.15 0.67
C ALA A 270 4.46 20.37 0.98
N ILE A 271 5.73 20.37 0.58
CA ILE A 271 6.60 21.54 0.69
C ILE A 271 6.43 22.35 -0.59
N PRO A 272 5.84 23.57 -0.55
CA PRO A 272 5.82 24.42 -1.72
C PRO A 272 7.26 24.68 -2.17
N ASN A 273 7.56 24.46 -3.45
CA ASN A 273 8.82 24.88 -4.04
C ASN A 273 9.01 26.37 -3.72
N ARG A 274 9.90 26.68 -2.77
CA ARG A 274 10.42 28.03 -2.61
C ARG A 274 11.32 28.29 -3.81
N VAL A 275 10.78 28.96 -4.82
CA VAL A 275 11.57 29.80 -5.72
C VAL A 275 11.63 31.18 -5.09
#